data_AF-A0A453H8E4-F1
#
_entry.id   AF-A0A453H8E4-F1
#
_cell.length_a   1.000
_cell.length_b   1.000
_cell.length_c   1.000
_cell.angle_alpha   90.00
_cell.angle_beta   90.00
_cell.angle_gamma   90.00
#
_symmetry.space_group_name_H-M   'P 1'
#
loop_
_entity.id
_entity.type
_entity.pdbx_description
1 polymer ?
#
loop_
_entity_poly.entity_id
_entity_poly.type
_entity_poly.pdbx_seq_one_letter_code
_entity_poly.pdbx_strand_id
1 'polypeptide(L)'
;GATPVMELMIAARKAVPELQLEYGIAVDRVYTGTFMTSLDMAGLSITIMRSDENILQRLDAPTKAPAWPVGSEGNRPPAKFPVAVPPSPSMKDDEILSERQELSKQGCMLEAAIEAAAKELIDLKDNLNDWDSKVGDGDCGTTMYRGATAILEDMKTRYHLNDAAGTVNEIGSTIRKVMGGTSGILYDILCKAAYASLKQNKNITAYEWADALEASIAAVSKYGGARAGYRTMLDALIPASTVLKQVS
;
A
#
# COMPACT_ATOMS: atom_id res chain seq x y z
N GLY A 1 17.02 28.88 10.03
CA GLY A 1 17.07 29.66 8.78
C GLY A 1 16.78 28.74 7.63
N ALA A 2 17.75 27.87 7.32
CA ALA A 2 17.62 26.88 6.25
C ALA A 2 17.20 25.47 6.74
N THR A 3 17.17 25.21 8.05
CA THR A 3 16.78 23.90 8.61
C THR A 3 15.33 23.56 8.27
N PRO A 4 15.06 22.43 7.60
CA PRO A 4 13.71 22.01 7.27
C PRO A 4 12.83 21.81 8.51
N VAL A 5 11.54 22.09 8.38
CA VAL A 5 10.55 21.88 9.46
C VAL A 5 10.60 20.43 9.98
N MET A 6 10.80 19.45 9.09
CA MET A 6 10.93 18.04 9.47
C MET A 6 12.09 17.79 10.46
N GLU A 7 13.26 18.40 10.21
CA GLU A 7 14.42 18.27 11.11
C GLU A 7 14.19 18.95 12.45
N LEU A 8 13.51 20.10 12.47
CA LEU A 8 13.11 20.77 13.71
C LEU A 8 12.15 19.90 14.54
N MET A 9 11.22 19.20 13.88
CA MET A 9 10.30 18.27 14.55
C MET A 9 11.02 17.03 15.09
N ILE A 10 12.02 16.51 14.38
CA ILE A 10 12.87 15.42 14.88
C ILE A 10 13.65 15.87 16.12
N ALA A 11 14.24 17.06 16.09
CA ALA A 11 14.95 17.62 17.23
C ALA A 11 14.03 17.81 18.45
N ALA A 12 12.82 18.36 18.26
CA ALA A 12 11.83 18.50 19.33
C ALA A 12 11.38 17.14 19.90
N ARG A 13 11.16 16.14 19.03
CA ARG A 13 10.80 14.77 19.43
C ARG A 13 11.91 14.06 20.20
N LYS A 14 13.18 14.43 19.98
CA LYS A 14 14.30 13.91 20.77
C LYS A 14 14.47 14.65 22.11
N ALA A 15 14.40 15.98 22.08
CA ALA A 15 14.65 16.82 23.25
C ALA A 15 13.60 16.63 24.36
N VAL A 16 12.32 16.47 24.02
CA VAL A 16 11.26 16.39 25.05
C VAL A 16 11.34 15.11 25.90
N PRO A 17 11.47 13.89 25.33
CA PRO A 17 11.69 12.69 26.11
C PRO A 17 12.98 12.73 26.94
N GLU A 18 14.07 13.29 26.40
CA GLU A 18 15.34 13.44 27.11
C GLU A 18 15.15 14.31 28.37
N LEU A 19 14.49 15.46 28.24
CA LEU A 19 14.15 16.34 29.37
C LEU A 19 13.25 15.67 30.41
N GLN A 20 12.26 14.88 29.98
CA GLN A 20 11.33 14.21 30.88
C GLN A 20 11.94 13.01 31.61
N LEU A 21 12.68 12.15 30.88
CA LEU A 21 13.18 10.87 31.40
C LEU A 21 14.51 11.00 32.11
N GLU A 22 15.46 11.77 31.56
CA GLU A 22 16.80 11.88 32.12
C GLU A 22 16.90 12.99 33.17
N TYR A 23 16.21 14.10 32.93
CA TYR A 23 16.28 15.29 33.80
C TYR A 23 15.05 15.46 34.70
N GLY A 24 14.01 14.63 34.56
CA GLY A 24 12.81 14.67 35.39
C GLY A 24 11.97 15.93 35.23
N ILE A 25 12.13 16.66 34.12
CA ILE A 25 11.46 17.94 33.88
C ILE A 25 10.13 17.67 33.16
N ALA A 26 9.01 18.03 33.80
CA ALA A 26 7.71 18.02 33.15
C ALA A 26 7.65 19.13 32.07
N VAL A 27 7.26 18.75 30.84
CA VAL A 27 7.15 19.68 29.71
C VAL A 27 5.68 19.98 29.45
N ASP A 28 5.25 21.21 29.74
CA ASP A 28 3.85 21.65 29.64
C ASP A 28 3.45 22.20 28.25
N ARG A 29 4.44 22.69 27.49
CA ARG A 29 4.27 23.28 26.15
C ARG A 29 5.53 23.08 25.30
N VAL A 30 5.33 22.90 24.00
CA VAL A 30 6.40 22.80 23.00
C VAL A 30 6.04 23.70 21.82
N TYR A 31 6.94 24.63 21.50
CA TYR A 31 6.82 25.48 20.32
C TYR A 31 7.97 25.16 19.38
N THR A 32 7.64 24.71 18.17
CA THR A 32 8.62 24.37 17.14
C THR A 32 8.32 25.17 15.89
N GLY A 33 9.30 25.90 15.40
CA GLY A 33 9.13 26.75 14.23
C GLY A 33 10.29 27.72 14.06
N THR A 34 10.12 28.63 13.10
CA THR A 34 11.11 29.63 12.74
C THR A 34 10.78 30.94 13.45
N PHE A 35 11.33 31.14 14.65
CA PHE A 35 11.06 32.31 15.48
C PHE A 35 12.14 33.39 15.37
N MET A 36 13.40 33.00 15.58
CA MET A 36 14.57 33.88 15.43
C MET A 36 15.58 33.17 14.53
N THR A 37 15.93 33.80 13.39
CA THR A 37 16.85 33.24 12.40
C THR A 37 18.14 34.04 12.30
N SER A 38 19.18 33.39 11.79
CA SER A 38 20.41 34.04 11.33
C SER A 38 20.56 33.76 9.84
N LEU A 39 19.85 34.54 9.01
CA LEU A 39 19.76 34.32 7.56
C LEU A 39 19.44 32.84 7.24
N ASP A 40 20.20 32.25 6.32
CA ASP A 40 20.08 30.86 5.86
C ASP A 40 20.97 29.89 6.65
N MET A 41 21.30 30.19 7.91
CA MET A 41 22.03 29.23 8.73
C MET A 41 21.21 27.94 8.88
N ALA A 42 21.84 26.82 8.54
CA ALA A 42 21.38 25.47 8.82
C ALA A 42 21.76 25.11 10.26
N GLY A 43 20.89 25.47 11.19
CA GLY A 43 21.06 25.25 12.61
C GLY A 43 19.78 25.54 13.37
N LEU A 44 19.73 25.06 14.61
CA LEU A 44 18.60 25.21 15.51
C LEU A 44 19.09 25.66 16.89
N SER A 45 18.19 26.26 17.65
CA SER A 45 18.40 26.60 19.06
C SER A 45 17.27 26.00 19.88
N ILE A 46 17.59 25.40 21.02
CA ILE A 46 16.62 24.89 21.99
C ILE A 46 16.60 25.83 23.18
N THR A 47 15.44 26.42 23.47
CA THR A 47 15.24 27.31 24.62
C THR A 47 14.32 26.63 25.61
N ILE A 48 14.75 26.52 26.86
CA ILE A 48 13.98 25.94 27.96
C ILE A 48 13.64 27.06 28.93
N MET A 49 12.37 27.19 29.29
CA MET A 49 11.89 28.20 30.23
C MET A 49 11.05 27.53 31.31
N ARG A 50 11.34 27.83 32.58
CA ARG A 50 10.48 27.41 33.68
C ARG A 50 9.14 28.13 33.57
N SER A 51 8.06 27.38 33.48
CA SER A 51 6.70 27.89 33.41
C SER A 51 5.95 27.73 34.73
N ASP A 52 5.03 28.66 34.98
CA ASP A 52 3.91 28.48 35.89
C ASP A 52 2.61 28.76 35.12
N GLU A 53 1.46 28.53 35.77
CA GLU A 53 0.15 28.72 35.16
C GLU A 53 -0.05 30.16 34.63
N ASN A 54 0.47 31.17 35.33
CA ASN A 54 0.34 32.58 34.91
C ASN A 54 1.15 32.87 33.64
N ILE A 55 2.35 32.29 33.51
CA ILE A 55 3.20 32.40 32.33
C ILE A 55 2.56 31.68 31.14
N LEU A 56 2.04 30.46 31.35
CA LEU A 56 1.36 29.71 30.30
C LEU A 56 0.14 30.46 29.78
N GLN A 57 -0.68 31.04 30.66
CA GLN A 57 -1.83 31.85 30.26
C GLN A 57 -1.42 33.09 29.45
N ARG A 58 -0.30 33.71 29.76
CA ARG A 58 0.22 34.86 28.99
C ARG A 58 0.76 34.46 27.62
N LEU A 59 1.45 33.32 27.52
CA LEU A 59 1.94 32.79 26.25
C LEU A 59 0.81 32.34 25.32
N ASP A 60 -0.26 31.82 25.92
CA ASP A 60 -1.47 31.36 25.23
C ASP A 60 -2.49 32.49 24.96
N ALA A 61 -2.20 33.73 25.39
CA ALA A 61 -3.10 34.87 25.18
C ALA A 61 -3.21 35.24 23.68
N PRO A 62 -4.42 35.55 23.18
CA PRO A 62 -4.60 35.96 21.78
C PRO A 62 -3.73 37.16 21.42
N THR A 63 -3.01 37.06 20.31
CA THR A 63 -2.12 38.11 19.83
C THR A 63 -2.24 38.31 18.33
N LYS A 64 -1.89 39.51 17.88
CA LYS A 64 -1.73 39.86 16.45
C LYS A 64 -0.26 39.85 16.04
N ALA A 65 0.64 39.40 16.91
CA ALA A 65 2.07 39.34 16.62
C ALA A 65 2.32 38.41 15.43
N PRO A 66 3.01 38.88 14.37
CA PRO A 66 3.31 38.04 13.22
C PRO A 66 4.21 36.87 13.65
N ALA A 67 3.90 35.68 13.15
CA ALA A 67 4.66 34.44 13.39
C ALA A 67 4.66 33.89 14.83
N TRP A 68 3.87 34.44 15.77
CA TRP A 68 3.64 33.76 17.05
C TRP A 68 2.78 32.51 16.84
N PRO A 69 3.15 31.35 17.42
CA PRO A 69 2.52 30.06 17.10
C PRO A 69 1.09 29.96 17.64
N VAL A 70 0.70 30.82 18.60
CA VAL A 70 -0.68 30.95 19.07
C VAL A 70 -1.35 32.04 18.22
N GLY A 71 -2.12 31.61 17.21
CA GLY A 71 -2.89 32.52 16.35
C GLY A 71 -3.99 33.26 17.11
N SER A 72 -4.67 34.20 16.43
CA SER A 72 -5.74 35.04 17.00
C SER A 72 -6.92 34.26 17.61
N GLU A 73 -7.05 32.97 17.31
CA GLU A 73 -8.10 32.08 17.81
C GLU A 73 -7.64 31.14 18.95
N GLY A 74 -6.39 31.24 19.41
CA GLY A 74 -5.92 30.50 20.60
C GLY A 74 -5.79 28.98 20.41
N ASN A 75 -5.65 28.50 19.17
CA ASN A 75 -5.48 27.08 18.90
C ASN A 75 -4.10 26.59 19.37
N ARG A 76 -4.08 25.49 20.13
CA ARG A 76 -2.97 25.13 21.04
C ARG A 76 -2.21 23.90 20.52
N PRO A 77 -0.89 23.95 20.35
CA PRO A 77 -0.11 22.74 20.16
C PRO A 77 -0.14 21.91 21.46
N PRO A 78 -0.60 20.65 21.44
CA PRO A 78 -0.53 19.80 22.62
C PRO A 78 0.93 19.49 22.97
N ALA A 79 1.27 19.47 24.26
CA ALA A 79 2.62 19.10 24.74
C ALA A 79 2.92 17.60 24.62
N LYS A 80 1.91 16.80 24.30
CA LYS A 80 2.04 15.35 24.17
C LYS A 80 2.42 15.02 22.74
N PHE A 81 3.69 14.70 22.50
CA PHE A 81 4.03 13.86 21.35
C PHE A 81 3.35 12.50 21.58
N PRO A 82 2.45 12.03 20.71
CA PRO A 82 1.92 10.69 20.82
C PRO A 82 3.11 9.73 20.69
N VAL A 83 3.44 9.02 21.76
CA VAL A 83 4.25 7.81 21.64
C VAL A 83 3.33 6.83 20.92
N ALA A 84 3.55 6.65 19.61
CA ALA A 84 2.87 5.60 18.87
C ALA A 84 3.30 4.27 19.48
N VAL A 85 2.43 3.70 20.32
CA VAL A 85 2.45 2.26 20.57
C VAL A 85 2.11 1.64 19.22
N PRO A 86 3.01 0.89 18.58
CA PRO A 86 2.65 0.21 17.35
C PRO A 86 1.43 -0.68 17.67
N PRO A 87 0.35 -0.62 16.88
CA PRO A 87 -0.70 -1.61 17.02
C PRO A 87 -0.03 -2.97 16.87
N SER A 88 -0.18 -3.80 17.91
CA SER A 88 0.22 -5.20 17.85
C SER A 88 -0.31 -5.76 16.54
N PRO A 89 0.52 -6.43 15.71
CA PRO A 89 -0.01 -7.09 14.53
C PRO A 89 -0.96 -8.16 15.04
N SER A 90 -2.27 -7.93 14.98
CA SER A 90 -3.23 -9.02 15.02
C SER A 90 -3.14 -9.69 13.65
N MET A 91 -2.11 -10.50 13.48
CA MET A 91 -2.12 -11.57 12.51
C MET A 91 -3.25 -12.51 12.95
N LYS A 92 -4.43 -12.30 12.36
CA LYS A 92 -5.37 -13.41 12.23
C LYS A 92 -4.80 -14.31 11.14
N ASP A 93 -3.85 -15.15 11.54
CA ASP A 93 -3.67 -16.41 10.85
C ASP A 93 -4.86 -17.27 11.26
N ASP A 94 -5.97 -17.13 10.53
CA ASP A 94 -7.02 -18.14 10.56
C ASP A 94 -6.44 -19.36 9.84
N GLU A 95 -5.77 -20.22 10.61
CA GLU A 95 -5.45 -21.59 10.23
C GLU A 95 -6.76 -22.34 10.02
N ILE A 96 -7.34 -22.23 8.82
CA ILE A 96 -8.40 -23.13 8.38
C ILE A 96 -7.70 -24.27 7.64
N LEU A 97 -7.32 -25.30 8.38
CA LEU A 97 -7.11 -26.64 7.83
C LEU A 97 -8.47 -27.14 7.32
N SER A 98 -8.86 -26.72 6.12
CA SER A 98 -10.05 -27.24 5.46
C SER A 98 -9.70 -28.62 4.91
N GLU A 99 -10.44 -29.65 5.35
CA GLU A 99 -10.40 -30.99 4.76
C GLU A 99 -10.46 -30.87 3.24
N ARG A 100 -9.59 -31.62 2.53
CA ARG A 100 -9.58 -31.67 1.06
C ARG A 100 -10.95 -32.11 0.55
N GLN A 101 -11.84 -31.15 0.29
CA GLN A 101 -13.07 -31.38 -0.44
C GLN A 101 -12.72 -31.80 -1.86
N GLU A 102 -13.46 -32.76 -2.41
CA GLU A 102 -13.32 -33.14 -3.81
C GLU A 102 -13.57 -31.90 -4.70
N LEU A 103 -12.70 -31.73 -5.68
CA LEU A 103 -12.81 -30.63 -6.63
C LEU A 103 -14.02 -30.85 -7.53
N SER A 104 -14.84 -29.81 -7.66
CA SER A 104 -15.86 -29.72 -8.69
C SER A 104 -15.22 -29.66 -10.08
N LYS A 105 -16.00 -29.91 -11.13
CA LYS A 105 -15.52 -29.77 -12.52
C LYS A 105 -14.95 -28.36 -12.78
N GLN A 106 -15.61 -27.33 -12.25
CA GLN A 106 -15.17 -25.93 -12.34
C GLN A 106 -13.89 -25.70 -11.55
N GLY A 107 -13.75 -26.29 -10.36
CA GLY A 107 -12.53 -26.24 -9.56
C GLY A 107 -11.33 -26.84 -10.29
N CYS A 108 -11.49 -28.02 -10.92
CA CYS A 108 -10.42 -28.63 -11.73
C CYS A 108 -10.04 -27.76 -12.93
N MET A 109 -11.02 -27.13 -13.59
CA MET A 109 -10.75 -26.22 -14.71
C MET A 109 -9.99 -24.97 -14.24
N LEU A 110 -10.35 -24.41 -13.09
CA LEU A 110 -9.67 -23.26 -12.51
C LEU A 110 -8.24 -23.60 -12.09
N GLU A 111 -8.04 -24.74 -11.42
CA GLU A 111 -6.72 -25.27 -11.07
C GLU A 111 -5.82 -25.41 -12.31
N ALA A 112 -6.33 -26.09 -13.35
CA ALA A 112 -5.60 -26.28 -14.59
C ALA A 112 -5.25 -24.95 -15.29
N ALA A 113 -6.16 -23.97 -15.26
CA ALA A 113 -5.93 -22.65 -15.84
C ALA A 113 -4.85 -21.86 -15.06
N ILE A 114 -4.89 -21.90 -13.72
CA ILE A 114 -3.88 -21.26 -12.86
C ILE A 114 -2.51 -21.92 -13.09
N GLU A 115 -2.46 -23.26 -13.12
CA GLU A 115 -1.22 -23.99 -13.37
C GLU A 115 -0.62 -23.66 -14.73
N ALA A 116 -1.44 -23.66 -15.79
CA ALA A 116 -0.97 -23.39 -17.14
C ALA A 116 -0.40 -21.96 -17.24
N ALA A 117 -1.11 -20.96 -16.71
CA ALA A 117 -0.64 -19.58 -16.72
C ALA A 117 0.65 -19.38 -15.91
N ALA A 118 0.75 -20.00 -14.73
CA ALA A 118 1.93 -19.87 -13.88
C ALA A 118 3.16 -20.56 -14.50
N LYS A 119 3.00 -21.74 -15.10
CA LYS A 119 4.08 -22.45 -15.81
C LYS A 119 4.60 -21.62 -16.98
N GLU A 120 3.71 -21.06 -17.80
CA GLU A 120 4.10 -20.19 -18.91
C GLU A 120 4.87 -18.96 -18.45
N LEU A 121 4.43 -18.29 -17.36
CA LEU A 121 5.15 -17.15 -16.79
C LEU A 121 6.54 -17.51 -16.25
N ILE A 122 6.69 -18.72 -15.71
CA ILE A 122 7.98 -19.24 -15.25
C ILE A 122 8.92 -19.46 -16.43
N ASP A 123 8.44 -20.06 -17.51
CA ASP A 123 9.23 -20.37 -18.71
C ASP A 123 9.61 -19.08 -19.48
N LEU A 124 8.75 -18.07 -19.47
CA LEU A 124 8.99 -16.78 -20.11
C LEU A 124 9.92 -15.84 -19.33
N LYS A 125 10.36 -16.20 -18.12
CA LYS A 125 11.15 -15.34 -17.23
C LYS A 125 12.33 -14.65 -17.95
N ASP A 126 13.19 -15.42 -18.61
CA ASP A 126 14.42 -14.86 -19.19
C ASP A 126 14.11 -13.98 -20.42
N ASN A 127 13.11 -14.35 -21.21
CA ASN A 127 12.63 -13.54 -22.34
C ASN A 127 12.03 -12.21 -21.86
N LEU A 128 11.22 -12.24 -20.82
CA LEU A 128 10.61 -11.03 -20.24
C LEU A 128 11.67 -10.09 -19.68
N ASN A 129 12.70 -10.62 -19.00
CA ASN A 129 13.83 -9.80 -18.56
C ASN A 129 14.63 -9.23 -19.74
N ASP A 130 14.88 -10.00 -20.81
CA ASP A 130 15.57 -9.48 -21.99
C ASP A 130 14.79 -8.35 -22.68
N TRP A 131 13.48 -8.50 -22.85
CA TRP A 131 12.63 -7.46 -23.44
C TRP A 131 12.55 -6.21 -22.57
N ASP A 132 12.38 -6.41 -21.26
CA ASP A 132 12.33 -5.32 -20.29
C ASP A 132 13.67 -4.58 -20.20
N SER A 133 14.81 -5.29 -20.28
CA SER A 133 16.14 -4.67 -20.26
C SER A 133 16.42 -3.68 -21.41
N LYS A 134 15.63 -3.71 -22.49
CA LYS A 134 15.80 -2.78 -23.62
C LYS A 134 15.35 -1.36 -23.28
N VAL A 135 14.37 -1.20 -22.39
CA VAL A 135 13.73 0.10 -22.10
C VAL A 135 13.34 0.31 -20.63
N GLY A 136 13.52 -0.71 -19.79
CA GLY A 136 13.25 -0.75 -18.35
C GLY A 136 14.49 -1.20 -17.57
N ASP A 137 14.28 -1.76 -16.38
CA ASP A 137 15.35 -2.21 -15.49
C ASP A 137 15.70 -3.70 -15.63
N GLY A 138 14.93 -4.45 -16.43
CA GLY A 138 15.21 -5.84 -16.76
C GLY A 138 14.80 -6.81 -15.66
N ASP A 139 13.85 -6.41 -14.80
CA ASP A 139 13.39 -7.22 -13.67
C ASP A 139 11.99 -7.83 -13.88
N CYS A 140 11.28 -7.45 -14.94
CA CYS A 140 9.89 -7.83 -15.17
C CYS A 140 9.67 -9.35 -15.11
N GLY A 141 10.49 -10.14 -15.80
CA GLY A 141 10.42 -11.59 -15.79
C GLY A 141 10.73 -12.19 -14.43
N THR A 142 11.71 -11.65 -13.71
CA THR A 142 12.02 -12.05 -12.34
C THR A 142 10.84 -11.79 -11.39
N THR A 143 10.16 -10.66 -11.56
CA THR A 143 8.99 -10.29 -10.79
C THR A 143 7.81 -11.22 -11.09
N MET A 144 7.54 -11.54 -12.36
CA MET A 144 6.50 -12.52 -12.74
C MET A 144 6.82 -13.93 -12.23
N TYR A 145 8.07 -14.37 -12.33
CA TYR A 145 8.52 -15.68 -11.85
C TYR A 145 8.26 -15.84 -10.34
N ARG A 146 8.55 -14.82 -9.53
CA ARG A 146 8.27 -14.83 -8.08
C ARG A 146 6.78 -14.97 -7.80
N GLY A 147 5.95 -14.20 -8.50
CA GLY A 147 4.48 -14.28 -8.40
C GLY A 147 3.96 -15.67 -8.76
N ALA A 148 4.31 -16.17 -9.95
CA ALA A 148 3.87 -17.46 -10.46
C ALA A 148 4.30 -18.63 -9.56
N THR A 149 5.54 -18.64 -9.09
CA THR A 149 6.04 -19.69 -8.19
C THR A 149 5.29 -19.68 -6.86
N ALA A 150 5.03 -18.50 -6.28
CA ALA A 150 4.28 -18.37 -5.04
C ALA A 150 2.81 -18.80 -5.20
N ILE A 151 2.18 -18.47 -6.32
CA ILE A 151 0.80 -18.90 -6.64
C ILE A 151 0.73 -20.43 -6.68
N LEU A 152 1.67 -21.09 -7.36
CA LEU A 152 1.71 -22.56 -7.43
C LEU A 152 1.93 -23.21 -6.06
N GLU A 153 2.74 -22.60 -5.20
CA GLU A 153 2.98 -23.12 -3.85
C GLU A 153 1.75 -22.93 -2.96
N ASP A 154 1.15 -21.74 -3.00
CA ASP A 154 -0.01 -21.40 -2.20
C ASP A 154 -1.26 -22.17 -2.59
N MET A 155 -1.40 -22.47 -3.88
CA MET A 155 -2.53 -23.26 -4.38
C MET A 155 -2.60 -24.65 -3.76
N LYS A 156 -1.45 -25.24 -3.36
CA LYS A 156 -1.41 -26.59 -2.74
C LYS A 156 -2.10 -26.64 -1.38
N THR A 157 -2.14 -25.53 -0.65
CA THR A 157 -2.58 -25.53 0.76
C THR A 157 -3.55 -24.42 1.14
N ARG A 158 -3.63 -23.32 0.38
CA ARG A 158 -4.38 -22.11 0.75
C ARG A 158 -5.61 -21.85 -0.11
N TYR A 159 -5.63 -22.28 -1.37
CA TYR A 159 -6.69 -21.89 -2.30
C TYR A 159 -7.89 -22.84 -2.22
N HIS A 160 -9.07 -22.27 -2.02
CA HIS A 160 -10.34 -23.00 -2.08
C HIS A 160 -10.86 -22.99 -3.52
N LEU A 161 -10.33 -23.87 -4.36
CA LEU A 161 -10.57 -23.87 -5.82
C LEU A 161 -12.04 -24.05 -6.24
N ASN A 162 -12.90 -24.57 -5.36
CA ASN A 162 -14.36 -24.62 -5.59
C ASN A 162 -15.04 -23.25 -5.40
N ASP A 163 -14.37 -22.28 -4.76
CA ASP A 163 -14.78 -20.88 -4.67
C ASP A 163 -13.89 -20.04 -5.60
N ALA A 164 -14.36 -19.80 -6.81
CA ALA A 164 -13.61 -19.04 -7.81
C ALA A 164 -13.35 -17.59 -7.38
N ALA A 165 -14.32 -16.93 -6.73
CA ALA A 165 -14.14 -15.56 -6.26
C ALA A 165 -13.07 -15.53 -5.15
N GLY A 166 -13.21 -16.39 -4.13
CA GLY A 166 -12.21 -16.53 -3.06
C GLY A 166 -10.82 -16.84 -3.60
N THR A 167 -10.71 -17.78 -4.54
CA THR A 167 -9.43 -18.16 -5.18
C THR A 167 -8.76 -16.95 -5.86
N VAL A 168 -9.50 -16.18 -6.66
CA VAL A 168 -8.95 -14.98 -7.32
C VAL A 168 -8.49 -13.93 -6.30
N ASN A 169 -9.22 -13.78 -5.19
CA ASN A 169 -8.82 -12.89 -4.11
C ASN A 169 -7.52 -13.35 -3.42
N GLU A 170 -7.35 -14.66 -3.21
CA GLU A 170 -6.13 -15.23 -2.64
C GLU A 170 -4.93 -15.09 -3.60
N ILE A 171 -5.13 -15.26 -4.91
CA ILE A 171 -4.08 -14.98 -5.92
C ILE A 171 -3.60 -13.53 -5.82
N GLY A 172 -4.53 -12.57 -5.72
CA GLY A 172 -4.18 -11.15 -5.53
C GLY A 172 -3.36 -10.92 -4.25
N SER A 173 -3.78 -11.53 -3.14
CA SER A 173 -3.06 -11.47 -1.86
C SER A 173 -1.66 -12.07 -1.94
N THR A 174 -1.50 -13.20 -2.63
CA THR A 174 -0.19 -13.83 -2.90
C THR A 174 0.71 -12.90 -3.71
N ILE A 175 0.21 -12.39 -4.84
CA ILE A 175 0.93 -11.46 -5.73
C ILE A 175 1.39 -10.23 -4.95
N ARG A 176 0.48 -9.58 -4.22
CA ARG A 176 0.77 -8.38 -3.43
C ARG A 176 1.89 -8.60 -2.41
N LYS A 177 2.02 -9.81 -1.88
CA LYS A 177 3.04 -10.15 -0.87
C LYS A 177 4.43 -10.35 -1.48
N VAL A 178 4.53 -10.91 -2.69
CA VAL A 178 5.80 -11.38 -3.25
C VAL A 178 6.29 -10.59 -4.47
N MET A 179 5.39 -9.96 -5.23
CA MET A 179 5.74 -9.12 -6.36
C MET A 179 6.03 -7.69 -5.89
N GLY A 180 7.20 -7.17 -6.27
CA GLY A 180 7.59 -5.79 -5.98
C GLY A 180 7.08 -4.81 -7.04
N GLY A 181 7.33 -3.53 -6.77
CA GLY A 181 7.11 -2.45 -7.73
C GLY A 181 5.66 -2.21 -8.11
N THR A 182 5.47 -1.46 -9.21
CA THR A 182 4.14 -1.08 -9.71
C THR A 182 3.36 -2.29 -10.23
N SER A 183 4.03 -3.27 -10.83
CA SER A 183 3.40 -4.47 -11.38
C SER A 183 2.64 -5.26 -10.31
N GLY A 184 3.24 -5.52 -9.15
CA GLY A 184 2.58 -6.21 -8.03
C GLY A 184 1.27 -5.53 -7.60
N ILE A 185 1.26 -4.20 -7.52
CA ILE A 185 0.05 -3.43 -7.18
C ILE A 185 -1.00 -3.51 -8.29
N LEU A 186 -0.59 -3.41 -9.56
CA LEU A 186 -1.54 -3.47 -10.69
C LEU A 186 -2.20 -4.86 -10.83
N TYR A 187 -1.45 -5.94 -10.62
CA TYR A 187 -2.02 -7.29 -10.62
C TYR A 187 -2.90 -7.56 -9.39
N ASP A 188 -2.57 -7.01 -8.21
CA ASP A 188 -3.47 -7.05 -7.04
C ASP A 188 -4.78 -6.30 -7.34
N ILE A 189 -4.71 -5.10 -7.93
CA ILE A 189 -5.88 -4.34 -8.35
C ILE A 189 -6.74 -5.14 -9.34
N LEU A 190 -6.11 -5.79 -10.32
CA LEU A 190 -6.76 -6.67 -11.29
C LEU A 190 -7.52 -7.78 -10.56
N CYS A 191 -6.87 -8.52 -9.65
CA CYS A 191 -7.49 -9.58 -8.88
C CYS A 191 -8.62 -9.08 -7.95
N LYS A 192 -8.46 -7.94 -7.28
CA LYS A 192 -9.50 -7.36 -6.41
C LYS A 192 -10.74 -6.94 -7.18
N ALA A 193 -10.57 -6.40 -8.39
CA ALA A 193 -11.68 -6.04 -9.26
C ALA A 193 -12.42 -7.28 -9.77
N ALA A 194 -11.69 -8.31 -10.21
CA ALA A 194 -12.27 -9.60 -10.60
C ALA A 194 -13.05 -10.22 -9.43
N TYR A 195 -12.45 -10.28 -8.23
CA TYR A 195 -13.12 -10.76 -7.01
C TYR A 195 -14.43 -10.01 -6.74
N ALA A 196 -14.41 -8.68 -6.78
CA ALA A 196 -15.58 -7.86 -6.52
C ALA A 196 -16.71 -8.11 -7.54
N SER A 197 -16.37 -8.41 -8.79
CA SER A 197 -17.34 -8.78 -9.83
C SER A 197 -17.91 -10.19 -9.60
N LEU A 198 -17.03 -11.19 -9.42
CA LEU A 198 -17.43 -12.59 -9.25
C LEU A 198 -18.25 -12.83 -7.98
N LYS A 199 -17.91 -12.18 -6.86
CA LYS A 199 -18.60 -12.35 -5.57
C LYS A 199 -20.09 -11.97 -5.61
N GLN A 200 -20.51 -11.16 -6.58
CA GLN A 200 -21.92 -10.75 -6.71
C GLN A 200 -22.80 -11.86 -7.27
N ASN A 201 -22.21 -12.90 -7.87
CA ASN A 201 -22.91 -13.94 -8.59
C ASN A 201 -22.87 -15.27 -7.82
N LYS A 202 -24.01 -15.97 -7.76
CA LYS A 202 -24.11 -17.29 -7.10
C LYS A 202 -23.57 -18.43 -7.96
N ASN A 203 -23.61 -18.26 -9.28
CA ASN A 203 -23.10 -19.23 -10.24
C ASN A 203 -22.18 -18.48 -11.20
N ILE A 204 -20.98 -19.02 -11.42
CA ILE A 204 -19.95 -18.37 -12.23
C ILE A 204 -19.84 -19.16 -13.54
N THR A 205 -20.20 -18.52 -14.64
CA THR A 205 -20.10 -19.06 -16.00
C THR A 205 -19.07 -18.26 -16.81
N ALA A 206 -18.97 -18.54 -18.11
CA ALA A 206 -18.10 -17.78 -19.01
C ALA A 206 -18.49 -16.29 -19.09
N TYR A 207 -19.77 -15.94 -18.88
CA TYR A 207 -20.24 -14.56 -18.84
C TYR A 207 -19.67 -13.80 -17.65
N GLU A 208 -19.77 -14.36 -16.44
CA GLU A 208 -19.26 -13.71 -15.23
C GLU A 208 -17.73 -13.57 -15.24
N TRP A 209 -17.00 -14.52 -15.85
CA TRP A 209 -15.57 -14.38 -16.07
C TRP A 209 -15.23 -13.27 -17.08
N ALA A 210 -16.02 -13.10 -18.13
CA ALA A 210 -15.84 -12.03 -19.10
C ALA A 210 -16.09 -10.65 -18.47
N ASP A 211 -17.15 -10.52 -17.68
CA ASP A 211 -17.46 -9.30 -16.93
C ASP A 211 -16.41 -9.00 -15.86
N ALA A 212 -15.90 -10.04 -15.18
CA ALA A 212 -14.80 -9.90 -14.22
C ALA A 212 -13.51 -9.39 -14.89
N LEU A 213 -13.16 -9.92 -16.07
CA LEU A 213 -11.99 -9.46 -16.82
C LEU A 213 -12.14 -8.00 -17.27
N GLU A 214 -13.31 -7.61 -17.78
CA GLU A 214 -13.59 -6.22 -18.17
C GLU A 214 -13.48 -5.27 -16.96
N ALA A 215 -14.10 -5.62 -15.84
CA ALA A 215 -14.01 -4.85 -14.60
C ALA A 215 -12.55 -4.68 -14.13
N SER A 216 -11.75 -5.73 -14.30
CA SER A 216 -10.34 -5.72 -13.92
C SER A 216 -9.49 -4.82 -14.81
N ILE A 217 -9.71 -4.88 -16.13
CA ILE A 217 -9.06 -3.99 -17.10
C ILE A 217 -9.43 -2.52 -16.82
N ALA A 218 -10.70 -2.25 -16.54
CA ALA A 218 -11.16 -0.90 -16.19
C ALA A 218 -10.48 -0.38 -14.91
N ALA A 219 -10.32 -1.23 -13.90
CA ALA A 219 -9.63 -0.88 -12.66
C ALA A 219 -8.13 -0.59 -12.90
N VAL A 220 -7.42 -1.46 -13.62
CA VAL A 220 -6.01 -1.27 -13.96
C VAL A 220 -5.82 0.02 -14.79
N SER A 221 -6.69 0.29 -15.76
CA SER A 221 -6.64 1.53 -16.54
C SER A 221 -6.86 2.76 -15.66
N LYS A 222 -7.86 2.72 -14.76
CA LYS A 222 -8.19 3.83 -13.86
C LYS A 222 -7.06 4.16 -12.89
N TYR A 223 -6.51 3.16 -12.21
CA TYR A 223 -5.50 3.37 -11.15
C TYR A 223 -4.08 3.44 -11.69
N GLY A 224 -3.78 2.75 -12.80
CA GLY A 224 -2.49 2.82 -13.49
C GLY A 224 -2.36 4.02 -14.42
N GLY A 225 -3.46 4.68 -14.79
CA GLY A 225 -3.46 5.85 -15.68
C GLY A 225 -3.12 5.54 -17.15
N ALA A 226 -3.05 4.26 -17.52
CA ALA A 226 -2.75 3.81 -18.87
C ALA A 226 -4.02 3.51 -19.69
N ARG A 227 -3.90 3.59 -21.01
CA ARG A 227 -4.95 3.27 -21.99
C ARG A 227 -4.37 2.51 -23.17
N ALA A 228 -5.22 2.02 -24.07
CA ALA A 228 -4.78 1.39 -25.31
C ALA A 228 -3.83 2.33 -26.09
N GLY A 229 -2.77 1.76 -26.64
CA GLY A 229 -1.66 2.43 -27.33
C GLY A 229 -0.50 2.85 -26.43
N TYR A 230 -0.57 2.65 -25.11
CA TYR A 230 0.48 3.11 -24.18
C TYR A 230 1.64 2.11 -24.00
N ARG A 231 1.63 1.01 -24.75
CA ARG A 231 2.63 -0.07 -24.69
C ARG A 231 2.69 -0.73 -23.32
N THR A 232 1.51 -1.08 -22.79
CA THR A 232 1.35 -1.75 -21.49
C THR A 232 0.58 -3.06 -21.65
N MET A 233 0.42 -3.83 -20.55
CA MET A 233 -0.40 -5.04 -20.54
C MET A 233 -1.83 -4.84 -21.06
N LEU A 234 -2.35 -3.61 -20.98
CA LEU A 234 -3.68 -3.25 -21.50
C LEU A 234 -3.79 -3.46 -23.01
N ASP A 235 -2.69 -3.32 -23.76
CA ASP A 235 -2.70 -3.51 -25.22
C ASP A 235 -2.93 -4.96 -25.63
N ALA A 236 -2.63 -5.92 -24.75
CA ALA A 236 -2.96 -7.32 -24.93
C ALA A 236 -4.31 -7.69 -24.30
N LEU A 237 -4.60 -7.17 -23.09
CA LEU A 237 -5.79 -7.54 -22.33
C LEU A 237 -7.08 -6.98 -22.92
N ILE A 238 -7.10 -5.76 -23.45
CA ILE A 238 -8.31 -5.14 -24.02
C ILE A 238 -8.83 -5.95 -25.23
N PRO A 239 -7.99 -6.30 -26.24
CA PRO A 239 -8.44 -7.16 -27.33
C PRO A 239 -8.91 -8.54 -26.84
N ALA A 240 -8.19 -9.16 -25.90
CA ALA A 240 -8.56 -10.46 -25.34
C ALA A 240 -9.93 -10.44 -24.66
N SER A 241 -10.21 -9.42 -23.85
CA SER A 241 -11.51 -9.23 -23.19
C SER A 241 -12.65 -9.00 -24.19
N THR A 242 -12.37 -8.26 -25.27
CA THR A 242 -13.36 -8.01 -26.33
C THR A 242 -13.78 -9.32 -27.00
N VAL A 243 -12.82 -10.19 -27.34
CA VAL A 243 -13.10 -11.50 -27.95
C VAL A 243 -13.83 -12.40 -26.96
N LEU A 244 -13.39 -12.45 -25.70
CA LEU A 244 -14.03 -13.26 -24.66
C LEU A 244 -15.51 -12.92 -24.51
N LYS A 245 -15.87 -11.63 -24.49
CA LYS A 245 -17.27 -11.19 -24.44
C LYS A 245 -18.13 -11.62 -25.63
N GLN A 246 -17.53 -11.84 -26.81
CA GLN A 246 -18.27 -12.25 -28.00
C GLN A 246 -18.58 -13.76 -28.01
N VAL A 247 -17.76 -14.55 -27.31
CA VAL A 247 -17.85 -16.02 -27.31
C VAL A 247 -18.43 -16.59 -26.02
N SER A 248 -18.52 -15.79 -24.96
CA SER A 248 -19.27 -16.11 -23.75
C SER A 248 -20.76 -16.17 -24.03
#